data_AF-A0A4U8Z770-F1
#
_entry.id   AF-A0A4U8Z770-F1
#
_cell.length_a   1.000
_cell.length_b   1.000
_cell.length_c   1.000
_cell.angle_alpha   90.00
_cell.angle_beta   90.00
_cell.angle_gamma   90.00
#
_symmetry.space_group_name_H-M   'P 1'
#
loop_
_entity.id
_entity.type
_entity.pdbx_description
1 polymer ?
#
loop_
_entity_poly.entity_id
_entity_poly.type
_entity_poly.pdbx_seq_one_letter_code
_entity_poly.pdbx_strand_id
1 'polypeptide(L)'
;MREFLGEHQRGKRTKIRSSKYLNNLIERDHRSIKTRLGPMLGLKRFRSASITISGIELMRRIKKGQFTLGALRNKDNRARPQS
;
A
#
# COMPACT_ATOMS: atom_id res chain seq x y z
N MET A 1 4.40 -12.72 30.79
CA MET A 1 5.81 -12.30 30.62
C MET A 1 5.84 -10.97 29.88
N ARG A 2 6.35 -9.92 30.53
CA ARG A 2 6.51 -8.57 29.99
C ARG A 2 8.01 -8.33 29.79
N GLU A 3 8.58 -8.77 28.68
CA GLU A 3 9.99 -8.47 28.38
C GLU A 3 10.15 -8.25 26.87
N PHE A 4 11.15 -7.45 26.51
CA PHE A 4 11.48 -6.89 25.18
C PHE A 4 10.87 -5.54 24.82
N LEU A 5 11.30 -4.51 25.56
CA LEU A 5 11.55 -3.19 24.96
C LEU A 5 13.06 -3.03 24.78
N GLY A 6 13.60 -3.73 23.79
CA GLY A 6 14.97 -3.54 23.31
C GLY A 6 15.06 -2.24 22.52
N GLU A 7 15.99 -1.40 22.95
CA GLU A 7 16.44 -0.13 22.39
C GLU A 7 16.34 -0.03 20.85
N HIS A 8 15.52 0.91 20.36
CA HIS A 8 15.63 1.45 19.01
C HIS A 8 15.73 2.99 19.09
N GLN A 9 16.94 3.49 19.34
CA GLN A 9 17.23 4.91 19.28
C GLN A 9 17.61 5.33 17.86
N ARG A 10 16.63 5.84 17.12
CA ARG A 10 16.78 6.92 16.11
C ARG A 10 15.41 7.33 15.55
N GLY A 11 14.91 8.49 15.99
CA GLY A 11 13.83 9.23 15.34
C GLY A 11 12.46 9.18 16.03
N LYS A 12 12.17 10.20 16.86
CA LYS A 12 10.91 10.49 17.58
C LYS A 12 10.45 9.40 18.56
N ARG A 13 10.16 9.81 19.80
CA ARG A 13 9.50 8.96 20.81
C ARG A 13 8.11 8.56 20.30
N THR A 14 8.02 7.46 19.56
CA THR A 14 6.74 6.88 19.17
C THR A 14 6.06 6.41 20.44
N LYS A 15 4.96 7.09 20.81
CA LYS A 15 4.21 6.77 22.03
C LYS A 15 3.64 5.35 21.89
N ILE A 16 4.21 4.40 22.62
CA ILE A 16 3.75 3.01 22.63
C ILE A 16 2.29 3.01 23.10
N ARG A 17 1.36 2.72 22.19
CA ARG A 17 -0.06 2.57 22.52
C ARG A 17 -0.23 1.19 23.16
N SER A 18 -0.55 1.15 24.45
CA SER A 18 -0.94 -0.08 25.16
C SER A 18 -2.37 -0.54 24.83
N SER A 19 -3.10 0.22 24.02
CA SER A 19 -4.46 -0.12 23.60
C SER A 19 -4.46 -1.26 22.59
N LYS A 20 -4.82 -2.46 23.07
CA LYS A 20 -4.96 -3.68 22.26
C LYS A 20 -5.86 -3.48 21.03
N TYR A 21 -6.96 -2.74 21.19
CA TYR A 21 -7.91 -2.52 20.10
C TYR A 21 -7.30 -1.72 18.95
N LEU A 22 -6.60 -0.63 19.25
CA LEU A 22 -5.98 0.20 18.22
C LEU A 22 -4.82 -0.54 17.54
N ASN A 23 -4.07 -1.34 18.29
CA ASN A 23 -3.00 -2.18 17.73
C ASN A 23 -3.57 -3.21 16.75
N ASN A 24 -4.67 -3.88 17.10
CA ASN A 24 -5.34 -4.83 16.21
C ASN A 24 -5.84 -4.19 14.91
N LEU A 25 -6.34 -2.95 14.96
CA LEU A 25 -6.82 -2.23 13.76
C LEU A 25 -5.67 -1.93 12.79
N ILE A 26 -4.56 -1.41 13.33
CA ILE A 26 -3.34 -1.09 12.56
C ILE A 26 -2.73 -2.38 12.00
N GLU A 27 -2.62 -3.43 12.81
CA GLU A 27 -2.11 -4.73 12.38
C GLU A 27 -2.95 -5.33 11.26
N ARG A 28 -4.29 -5.23 11.35
CA ARG A 28 -5.20 -5.73 10.33
C ARG A 28 -5.04 -4.99 9.01
N ASP A 29 -4.92 -3.67 9.04
CA ASP A 29 -4.73 -2.87 7.83
C ASP A 29 -3.42 -3.25 7.11
N HIS A 30 -2.34 -3.36 7.89
CA HIS A 30 -1.02 -3.70 7.37
C HIS A 30 -0.87 -5.17 6.95
N ARG A 31 -1.66 -6.10 7.51
CA ARG A 31 -1.56 -7.54 7.23
C ARG A 31 -1.64 -7.83 5.73
N SER A 32 -2.55 -7.17 5.04
CA SER A 32 -2.77 -7.35 3.60
C SER A 32 -1.54 -7.01 2.76
N ILE A 33 -0.81 -5.96 3.14
CA ILE A 33 0.43 -5.53 2.48
C ILE A 33 1.57 -6.47 2.88
N LYS A 34 1.71 -6.78 4.17
CA LYS A 34 2.73 -7.69 4.69
C LYS A 34 2.65 -9.09 4.10
N THR A 35 1.46 -9.66 3.92
CA THR A 35 1.28 -10.99 3.30
C THR A 35 1.72 -11.00 1.84
N ARG A 36 1.45 -9.93 1.08
CA ARG A 36 1.85 -9.84 -0.33
C ARG A 36 3.35 -9.58 -0.51
N LEU A 37 3.96 -8.84 0.42
CA LEU A 37 5.39 -8.52 0.39
C LEU A 37 6.27 -9.55 1.11
N GLY A 38 5.70 -10.37 1.99
CA GLY A 38 6.37 -11.44 2.73
C GLY A 38 7.24 -12.36 1.87
N PRO A 39 6.75 -12.90 0.74
CA PRO A 39 7.57 -13.73 -0.14
C PRO A 39 8.65 -12.97 -0.92
N MET A 40 8.64 -11.63 -0.95
CA MET A 40 9.55 -10.81 -1.76
C MET A 40 10.89 -10.46 -1.07
N LEU A 41 11.22 -11.03 0.10
CA LEU A 41 12.40 -10.66 0.91
C LEU A 41 12.53 -9.14 1.18
N GLY A 42 11.43 -8.40 1.05
CA GLY A 42 11.39 -6.94 1.12
C GLY A 42 11.76 -6.25 -0.20
N LEU A 43 11.22 -5.05 -0.39
CA LEU A 43 11.50 -4.22 -1.56
C LEU A 43 12.83 -3.48 -1.33
N LYS A 44 13.90 -3.93 -2.00
CA LYS A 44 15.26 -3.39 -1.82
C LYS A 44 15.43 -1.93 -2.30
N ARG A 45 14.50 -1.42 -3.11
CA ARG A 45 14.56 -0.06 -3.69
C ARG A 45 13.22 0.66 -3.52
N PHE A 46 13.26 1.92 -3.14
CA PHE A 46 12.06 2.77 -2.96
C PHE A 46 11.21 2.88 -4.23
N ARG A 47 11.85 3.02 -5.41
CA ARG A 47 11.14 3.08 -6.69
C ARG A 47 10.34 1.79 -6.95
N SER A 48 10.97 0.64 -6.75
CA SER A 48 10.31 -0.66 -6.89
C SER A 48 9.20 -0.84 -5.85
N ALA A 49 9.42 -0.36 -4.62
CA ALA A 49 8.41 -0.38 -3.58
C ALA A 49 7.15 0.41 -3.95
N SER A 50 7.35 1.65 -4.42
CA SER A 50 6.26 2.54 -4.82
C SER A 50 5.42 1.94 -5.94
N ILE A 51 6.06 1.35 -6.97
CA ILE A 51 5.36 0.69 -8.09
C ILE A 51 4.56 -0.52 -7.59
N THR A 52 5.17 -1.40 -6.80
CA THR A 52 4.49 -2.60 -6.28
C THR A 52 3.31 -2.27 -5.38
N ILE A 53 3.48 -1.31 -4.46
CA ILE A 53 2.40 -0.86 -3.57
C ILE A 53 1.25 -0.24 -4.38
N SER A 54 1.57 0.59 -5.38
CA SER A 54 0.57 1.20 -6.26
C SER A 54 -0.21 0.15 -7.06
N GLY A 55 0.47 -0.90 -7.56
CA GLY A 55 -0.17 -2.02 -8.24
C GLY A 55 -1.09 -2.83 -7.32
N ILE A 56 -0.68 -3.07 -6.07
CA ILE A 56 -1.51 -3.76 -5.07
C ILE A 56 -2.78 -2.94 -4.77
N GLU A 57 -2.66 -1.63 -4.65
CA GLU A 57 -3.78 -0.72 -4.40
C GLU A 57 -4.71 -0.62 -5.62
N LEU A 58 -4.16 -0.56 -6.83
CA LEU A 58 -4.92 -0.61 -8.07
C LEU A 58 -5.77 -1.89 -8.17
N MET A 59 -5.15 -3.05 -7.95
CA MET A 59 -5.86 -4.33 -7.95
C MET A 59 -6.96 -4.39 -6.88
N ARG A 60 -6.74 -3.77 -5.72
CA ARG A 60 -7.75 -3.66 -4.65
C ARG A 60 -8.94 -2.82 -5.09
N ARG A 61 -8.71 -1.69 -5.75
CA ARG A 61 -9.76 -0.81 -6.28
C ARG A 61 -10.57 -1.49 -7.38
N ILE A 62 -9.90 -2.23 -8.27
CA ILE A 62 -10.55 -3.04 -9.32
C ILE A 62 -11.46 -4.10 -8.66
N LYS A 63 -10.92 -4.88 -7.70
CA LYS A 63 -11.71 -5.92 -7.00
C LYS A 63 -12.92 -5.34 -6.26
N LYS A 64 -12.84 -4.10 -5.78
CA LYS A 64 -13.94 -3.40 -5.09
C LYS A 64 -14.92 -2.69 -6.04
N GLY A 65 -14.70 -2.72 -7.35
CA GLY A 65 -15.52 -1.95 -8.32
C GLY A 65 -15.34 -0.44 -8.21
N GLN A 66 -14.30 0.02 -7.49
CA GLN A 66 -13.97 1.44 -7.29
C GLN A 66 -13.02 1.98 -8.36
N PHE A 67 -12.77 1.18 -9.40
CA PHE A 67 -11.89 1.55 -10.50
C PHE A 67 -12.75 2.02 -11.68
N THR A 68 -12.63 3.31 -12.02
CA THR A 68 -13.34 3.90 -13.15
C THR A 68 -12.49 3.82 -14.41
N LEU A 69 -12.90 3.01 -15.38
CA LEU A 69 -12.21 2.85 -16.67
C LEU A 69 -12.22 4.14 -17.52
N GLY A 70 -13.12 5.08 -17.24
CA GLY A 70 -13.24 6.36 -17.96
C GLY A 70 -11.96 7.21 -17.93
N ALA A 71 -11.11 7.06 -16.91
CA ALA A 71 -9.82 7.75 -16.81
C ALA A 71 -8.72 7.11 -17.69
N LEU A 72 -8.88 5.84 -18.08
CA LEU A 72 -7.98 5.14 -19.02
C LEU A 72 -8.48 5.21 -20.48
N ARG A 73 -9.63 5.85 -20.74
CA ARG A 73 -10.13 6.00 -22.10
C ARG A 73 -9.14 6.86 -22.87
N ASN A 74 -8.35 6.21 -23.72
CA ASN A 74 -7.44 6.86 -24.65
C ASN A 74 -8.24 7.88 -25.47
N LYS A 75 -7.85 9.15 -25.42
CA LYS A 75 -8.32 10.15 -26.39
C LYS A 75 -7.58 9.88 -27.69
N ASP A 76 -7.85 8.74 -28.31
CA ASP A 76 -7.36 8.47 -29.65
C ASP A 76 -8.00 9.52 -30.56
N ASN A 77 -7.13 10.42 -31.04
CA ASN A 77 -7.40 11.42 -32.05
C ASN A 77 -7.95 10.71 -33.29
N ARG A 78 -9.28 10.57 -33.39
CA ARG A 78 -9.93 10.35 -34.67
C ARG A 78 -9.83 11.68 -35.44
N ALA A 79 -8.72 11.85 -36.14
CA ALA A 79 -8.60 12.81 -37.23
C ALA A 79 -9.72 12.49 -38.22
N ARG A 80 -10.79 13.28 -38.16
CA ARG A 80 -11.86 13.30 -39.15
C ARG A 80 -11.31 14.10 -40.33
N PRO A 81 -11.28 13.58 -41.57
CA PRO A 81 -10.94 14.41 -42.72
C PRO A 81 -12.05 15.45 -42.87
N GLN A 82 -11.66 16.72 -42.99
CA GLN A 82 -12.59 17.76 -43.46
C GLN A 82 -12.43 17.88 -44.96
N SER A 83 -13.58 17.73 -45.65
CA SER A 83 -13.94 18.09 -47.03
C SER A 83 -12.89 17.91 -48.12
#